data_AF-A0A7J2KEN0-F1
#
_entry.id   AF-A0A7J2KEN0-F1
#
_cell.length_a   1.000
_cell.length_b   1.000
_cell.length_c   1.000
_cell.angle_alpha   90.00
_cell.angle_beta   90.00
_cell.angle_gamma   90.00
#
_symmetry.space_group_name_H-M   'P 1'
#
loop_
_entity.id
_entity.type
_entity.pdbx_description
1 polymer ?
#
loop_
_entity_poly.entity_id
_entity_poly.type
_entity_poly.pdbx_seq_one_letter_code
_entity_poly.pdbx_strand_id
1 'polypeptide(L)' 'MKNDWREYLRKDPNGYYVAKIDKKYAYIVDDSFEKIDLGTHLLIRTKSRRKIMKILRKIGLI' A
#
# COMPACT_ATOMS: atom_id res chain seq x y z
N MET A 1 20.54 8.07 -1.63
CA MET A 1 19.56 7.35 -0.78
C MET A 1 18.81 6.36 -1.65
N LYS A 2 19.14 5.06 -1.56
CA LYS A 2 18.35 4.01 -2.22
C LYS A 2 17.16 3.76 -1.29
N ASN A 3 16.03 4.41 -1.55
CA ASN A 3 14.81 4.22 -0.77
C ASN A 3 14.42 2.74 -0.81
N ASP A 4 14.39 2.11 0.36
CA ASP A 4 13.95 0.74 0.61
C ASP A 4 12.43 0.61 0.42
N TRP A 5 11.96 0.87 -0.81
CA TRP A 5 10.56 0.65 -1.18
C TRP A 5 10.07 -0.78 -0.90
N ARG A 6 11.02 -1.74 -0.80
CA ARG A 6 10.78 -3.12 -0.37
C ARG A 6 10.27 -3.22 1.06
N GLU A 7 10.62 -2.29 1.95
CA GLU A 7 10.05 -2.26 3.30
C GLU A 7 8.56 -1.90 3.28
N TYR A 8 8.16 -1.05 2.33
CA TYR A 8 6.78 -0.60 2.17
C TYR A 8 5.91 -1.56 1.33
N LEU A 9 6.51 -2.50 0.60
CA LEU A 9 5.80 -3.43 -0.27
C LEU A 9 6.20 -4.88 0.03
N ARG A 10 5.32 -5.61 0.72
CA ARG A 10 5.47 -7.06 0.95
C ARG A 10 4.47 -7.85 0.11
N LYS A 11 4.84 -9.08 -0.25
CA LYS A 11 3.91 -10.05 -0.82
C LYS A 11 3.49 -11.01 0.29
N ASP A 12 2.20 -11.15 0.53
CA ASP A 12 1.69 -12.09 1.52
C ASP A 12 1.70 -13.54 0.97
N PRO A 13 1.54 -14.57 1.84
CA PRO A 13 1.50 -15.97 1.41
C PRO A 13 0.40 -16.28 0.38
N ASN A 14 -0.68 -15.49 0.37
CA ASN A 14 -1.80 -15.62 -0.56
C ASN A 14 -1.56 -14.91 -1.90
N GLY A 15 -0.38 -14.32 -2.09
CA GLY A 15 0.03 -13.66 -3.32
C GLY A 15 -0.43 -12.21 -3.47
N TYR A 16 -1.02 -11.61 -2.44
CA TYR A 16 -1.37 -10.20 -2.39
C TYR A 16 -0.14 -9.34 -2.17
N TYR A 17 -0.15 -8.18 -2.79
CA TYR A 17 0.76 -7.10 -2.47
C TYR A 17 0.17 -6.27 -1.34
N VAL A 18 0.97 -5.97 -0.34
CA VAL A 18 0.56 -5.31 0.91
C VAL A 18 1.42 -4.07 1.11
N ALA A 19 0.78 -2.96 1.47
CA ALA A 19 1.44 -1.72 1.84
C ALA A 19 0.79 -1.10 3.08
N LYS A 20 1.63 -0.54 3.95
CA LYS A 20 1.20 0.28 5.08
C LYS A 20 1.34 1.74 4.69
N ILE A 21 0.24 2.49 4.76
CA ILE A 21 0.22 3.92 4.44
C ILE A 21 -0.33 4.71 5.64
N ASP A 22 0.03 5.99 5.73
CA ASP A 22 -0.57 6.91 6.69
C ASP A 22 -2.05 7.12 6.35
N LYS A 23 -2.92 7.16 7.37
CA LYS A 23 -4.37 7.30 7.20
C LYS A 23 -4.76 8.61 6.49
N LYS A 24 -3.91 9.65 6.52
CA LYS A 24 -4.12 10.88 5.75
C LYS A 24 -4.22 10.63 4.24
N TYR A 25 -3.68 9.51 3.73
CA TYR A 25 -3.74 9.12 2.32
C TYR A 25 -4.91 8.17 1.98
N ALA A 26 -5.78 7.84 2.94
CA ALA A 26 -6.88 6.91 2.75
C ALA A 26 -7.83 7.31 1.61
N TYR A 27 -7.99 8.62 1.36
CA TYR A 27 -8.83 9.17 0.28
C TYR A 27 -8.41 8.75 -1.13
N ILE A 28 -7.15 8.30 -1.31
CA ILE A 28 -6.62 7.86 -2.62
C ILE A 28 -6.91 6.38 -2.87
N VAL A 29 -7.30 5.63 -1.82
CA VAL A 29 -7.50 4.18 -1.86
C VAL A 29 -8.95 3.85 -2.21
N ASP A 30 -9.16 3.42 -3.45
CA ASP A 30 -10.45 2.94 -3.94
C ASP A 30 -10.82 1.55 -3.39
N ASP A 31 -12.03 1.09 -3.68
CA ASP A 31 -12.59 -0.18 -3.19
C ASP A 31 -12.01 -1.43 -3.85
N SER A 32 -11.06 -1.24 -4.78
CA SER A 32 -10.32 -2.37 -5.37
C SER A 32 -9.14 -2.84 -4.52
N PHE A 33 -8.97 -2.23 -3.34
CA PHE A 33 -8.07 -2.65 -2.28
C PHE A 33 -8.86 -3.13 -1.09
N GLU A 34 -8.37 -4.19 -0.45
CA GLU A 34 -8.80 -4.54 0.89
C GLU A 34 -8.07 -3.61 1.88
N LYS A 35 -8.82 -3.00 2.80
CA LYS A 35 -8.36 -1.94 3.71
C LYS A 35 -8.52 -2.43 5.14
N ILE A 36 -7.45 -2.35 5.93
CA ILE A 36 -7.45 -2.70 7.36
C ILE A 36 -7.00 -1.46 8.13
N ASP A 37 -7.87 -0.95 8.99
CA ASP A 37 -7.58 0.21 9.84
C ASP A 37 -6.68 -0.20 11.02
N LEU A 38 -5.54 0.47 11.16
CA LEU A 38 -4.58 0.27 12.25
C LEU A 38 -4.48 1.53 13.14
N GLY A 39 -5.53 2.36 13.16
CA GLY A 39 -5.58 3.60 13.93
C GLY A 39 -4.94 4.75 13.18
N THR A 40 -3.62 4.94 13.34
CA THR A 40 -2.86 6.01 12.66
C THR A 40 -2.48 5.66 11.22
N HIS A 41 -2.55 4.38 10.87
CA HIS A 41 -2.18 3.86 9.56
C HIS A 41 -3.32 3.07 8.95
N LEU A 42 -3.30 2.97 7.63
CA LEU A 42 -4.16 2.09 6.86
C LEU A 42 -3.28 1.03 6.18
N LEU A 43 -3.60 -0.23 6.39
CA LEU A 43 -2.94 -1.33 5.68
C LEU A 43 -3.81 -1.71 4.48
N ILE A 44 -3.25 -1.60 3.29
CA ILE A 44 -3.93 -1.85 2.04
C ILE A 44 -3.34 -3.08 1.36
N ARG A 45 -4.19 -3.95 0.81
CA ARG A 45 -3.74 -5.13 0.06
C ARG A 45 -4.52 -5.34 -1.23
N THR A 46 -3.83 -5.81 -2.27
CA THR A 46 -4.43 -6.13 -3.58
C THR A 46 -3.61 -7.20 -4.30
N LYS A 47 -4.24 -8.05 -5.12
CA LYS A 47 -3.52 -9.00 -6.00
C LYS A 47 -2.78 -8.30 -7.15
N SER A 48 -3.07 -7.03 -7.44
CA SER A 48 -2.48 -6.30 -8.56
C SER A 48 -1.27 -5.46 -8.14
N ARG A 49 -0.06 -5.91 -8.52
CA ARG A 49 1.19 -5.14 -8.34
C ARG A 49 1.10 -3.73 -8.91
N ARG A 50 0.48 -3.59 -10.09
CA ARG A 50 0.38 -2.30 -10.79
C ARG A 50 -0.44 -1.30 -9.97
N LYS A 51 -1.55 -1.75 -9.36
CA LYS A 51 -2.42 -0.90 -8.56
C LYS A 51 -1.71 -0.39 -7.30
N ILE A 52 -1.08 -1.28 -6.53
CA ILE A 52 -0.39 -0.86 -5.30
C ILE A 52 0.80 0.05 -5.59
N MET A 53 1.57 -0.21 -6.65
CA MET A 53 2.68 0.67 -7.06
C MET A 53 2.17 2.06 -7.47
N LYS A 54 0.99 2.16 -8.10
CA LYS A 54 0.37 3.44 -8.45
C LYS A 54 0.01 4.25 -7.20
N ILE A 55 -0.47 3.60 -6.14
CA ILE A 55 -0.74 4.26 -4.86
C ILE A 55 0.57 4.74 -4.24
N LEU A 56 1.57 3.85 -4.11
CA LEU A 56 2.87 4.18 -3.50
C LEU A 56 3.58 5.35 -4.20
N ARG A 57 3.52 5.42 -5.53
CA ARG A 57 4.03 6.57 -6.30
C ARG A 57 3.26 7.86 -6.05
N LYS A 58 1.92 7.79 -5.97
CA LYS A 58 1.09 8.98 -5.71
C LYS A 58 1.37 9.62 -4.35
N ILE A 59 1.72 8.81 -3.35
CA ILE A 59 2.03 9.28 -1.99
C ILE A 59 3.53 9.56 -1.78
N GLY A 60 4.34 9.47 -2.84
CA GLY A 60 5.77 9.82 -2.80
C GLY A 60 6.66 8.82 -2.08
N LEU A 61 6.21 7.58 -1.87
CA LEU A 61 7.02 6.53 -1.22
C LEU A 61 7.95 5.78 -2.20
N ILE A 62 7.72 5.93 -3.52
CA ILE A 62 8.52 5.33 -4.62
C ILE A 62 8.60 6.30 -5.78
#